data_AF-A0A6N3J0Z0-F1
#
_entry.id   AF-A0A6N3J0Z0-F1
#
_cell.length_a   1.000
_cell.length_b   1.000
_cell.length_c   1.000
_cell.angle_alpha   90.00
_cell.angle_beta   90.00
_cell.angle_gamma   90.00
#
_symmetry.space_group_name_H-M   'P 1'
#
loop_
_entity.id
_entity.type
_entity.pdbx_description
1 polymer ?
#
loop_
_entity_poly.entity_id
_entity_poly.type
_entity_poly.pdbx_seq_one_letter_code
_entity_poly.pdbx_strand_id
1 'polypeptide(L)'
;MMMKLRLLLIGLLCFASFASWAALLRVTDTDSLTLALNKAQAGDTLVLATGVYEGSFKVTQSISLKGERGATLDALRQGSALIIEAPQVSIEGLNIRHWGRDLYYRDAAILLKQGADNVLIKGNRLVGDGFGIYGEQLNSPTITDNSISGNGAIYVLDRGDGIYLKHVNSPQIDRNQLIFVRDGVYLESVTQSRIYENQFAKLQYGIHYMYTQADEAWQNQAIAVDGGYALMNSTHIYLHHNRVTQARDFGILLNITEASYVQANIASQIHNPKGTVELGNEGKGIFIYAAQHNRIQDNEFSYSDTGISMAMGGEENRLWHNRIIANQTQVKYVGESQLEWSYQGQGNYWSEYQGWDLNGDGLGDIAHRPNDSLDKLFWLYPEAKLLMESPVVLLLRWVERQFQPQMTSGISDSFPLMRSSTVSLIDGGSR
;
A
#
# COMPACT_ATOMS: atom_id res chain seq x y z
N MET A 1 -62.04 2.89 34.98
CA MET A 1 -62.14 2.67 33.52
C MET A 1 -60.87 3.06 32.75
N MET A 2 -60.06 4.01 33.22
CA MET A 2 -58.83 4.47 32.53
C MET A 2 -57.62 3.52 32.61
N MET A 3 -57.58 2.58 33.58
CA MET A 3 -56.44 1.66 33.74
C MET A 3 -56.50 0.46 32.77
N LYS A 4 -57.71 0.05 32.36
CA LYS A 4 -57.91 -1.01 31.35
C LYS A 4 -57.59 -0.53 29.92
N LEU A 5 -57.68 0.77 29.66
CA LEU A 5 -57.39 1.34 28.34
C LEU A 5 -55.86 1.52 28.11
N ARG A 6 -55.08 1.74 29.16
CA ARG A 6 -53.60 1.80 29.07
C ARG A 6 -52.95 0.43 28.84
N LEU A 7 -53.49 -0.64 29.43
CA LEU A 7 -53.02 -2.00 29.19
C LEU A 7 -53.37 -2.51 27.78
N LEU A 8 -54.48 -2.05 27.20
CA LEU A 8 -54.84 -2.35 25.81
C LEU A 8 -53.91 -1.65 24.80
N LEU A 9 -53.47 -0.41 25.10
CA LEU A 9 -52.55 0.33 24.24
C LEU A 9 -51.12 -0.23 24.26
N ILE A 10 -50.64 -0.74 25.41
CA ILE A 10 -49.33 -1.38 25.54
C ILE A 10 -49.32 -2.77 24.86
N GLY A 11 -50.44 -3.49 24.88
CA GLY A 11 -50.62 -4.73 24.13
C GLY A 11 -50.67 -4.53 22.60
N LEU A 12 -51.25 -3.43 22.11
CA LEU A 12 -51.30 -3.12 20.67
C LEU A 12 -49.96 -2.60 20.12
N LEU A 13 -49.16 -1.91 20.94
CA LEU A 13 -47.81 -1.46 20.57
C LEU A 13 -46.77 -2.60 20.55
N CYS A 14 -47.03 -3.72 21.23
CA CYS A 14 -46.15 -4.91 21.18
C CYS A 14 -46.45 -5.87 20.02
N PHE A 15 -47.57 -5.69 19.29
CA PHE A 15 -47.91 -6.49 18.10
C PHE A 15 -47.65 -5.78 16.76
N ALA A 16 -47.23 -4.51 16.79
CA ALA A 16 -46.88 -3.74 15.60
C ALA A 16 -45.37 -3.77 15.27
N SER A 17 -44.59 -4.55 16.02
CA SER A 17 -43.29 -5.04 15.54
C SER A 17 -43.56 -6.19 14.59
N PHE A 18 -43.98 -5.85 13.36
CA PHE A 18 -43.76 -6.75 12.23
C PHE A 18 -42.26 -7.02 12.22
N ALA A 19 -41.86 -8.17 12.72
CA ALA A 19 -40.60 -8.76 12.35
C ALA A 19 -40.65 -8.83 10.82
N SER A 20 -39.94 -7.94 10.12
CA SER A 20 -39.66 -8.17 8.71
C SER A 20 -38.67 -9.32 8.71
N TRP A 21 -39.19 -10.54 8.50
CA TRP A 21 -38.33 -11.70 8.33
C TRP A 21 -37.51 -11.43 7.06
N ALA A 22 -36.19 -11.34 7.21
CA ALA A 22 -35.27 -11.25 6.10
C ALA A 22 -35.59 -12.35 5.08
N ALA A 23 -36.02 -11.97 3.88
CA ALA A 23 -36.40 -12.92 2.85
C ALA A 23 -35.14 -13.49 2.18
N LEU A 24 -35.13 -14.78 1.91
CA LEU A 24 -34.17 -15.41 1.02
C LEU A 24 -34.82 -15.60 -0.34
N LEU A 25 -34.37 -14.83 -1.32
CA LEU A 25 -34.91 -14.82 -2.68
C LEU A 25 -33.87 -15.37 -3.64
N ARG A 26 -34.18 -16.49 -4.28
CA ARG A 26 -33.34 -17.04 -5.34
C ARG A 26 -33.72 -16.43 -6.68
N VAL A 27 -32.73 -15.92 -7.39
CA VAL A 27 -32.85 -15.16 -8.64
C VAL A 27 -32.23 -15.96 -9.78
N THR A 28 -32.91 -16.12 -10.91
CA THR A 28 -32.49 -17.04 -11.98
C THR A 28 -32.11 -16.37 -13.30
N ASP A 29 -32.43 -15.09 -13.46
CA ASP A 29 -32.22 -14.34 -14.71
C ASP A 29 -32.19 -12.82 -14.44
N THR A 30 -31.83 -12.04 -15.47
CA THR A 30 -31.71 -10.56 -15.40
C THR A 30 -33.00 -9.86 -14.95
N ASP A 31 -34.14 -10.30 -15.47
CA ASP A 31 -35.43 -9.67 -15.18
C ASP A 31 -35.85 -9.90 -13.72
N SER A 32 -35.69 -11.14 -13.24
CA SER A 32 -35.92 -11.48 -11.83
C SER A 32 -34.94 -10.77 -10.89
N LEU A 33 -33.69 -10.53 -11.31
CA LEU A 33 -32.72 -9.75 -10.52
C LEU A 33 -33.18 -8.31 -10.36
N THR A 34 -33.54 -7.69 -11.48
CA THR A 34 -34.04 -6.31 -11.51
C THR A 34 -35.30 -6.17 -10.66
N LEU A 35 -36.24 -7.11 -10.79
CA LEU A 35 -37.46 -7.12 -9.99
C LEU A 35 -37.18 -7.32 -8.50
N ALA A 36 -36.27 -8.22 -8.15
CA ALA A 36 -35.91 -8.52 -6.77
C ALA A 36 -35.23 -7.32 -6.11
N LEU A 37 -34.27 -6.67 -6.78
CA LEU A 37 -33.61 -5.46 -6.28
C LEU A 37 -34.60 -4.32 -6.04
N ASN A 38 -35.58 -4.13 -6.93
CA ASN A 38 -36.61 -3.10 -6.77
C ASN A 38 -37.60 -3.36 -5.63
N LYS A 39 -37.77 -4.62 -5.22
CA LYS A 39 -38.73 -5.04 -4.19
C LYS A 39 -38.10 -5.41 -2.85
N ALA A 40 -36.79 -5.58 -2.81
CA ALA A 40 -36.09 -6.02 -1.63
C ALA A 40 -36.31 -5.06 -0.46
N GLN A 41 -36.35 -5.62 0.74
CA GLN A 41 -36.41 -4.88 1.99
C GLN A 41 -35.06 -5.01 2.72
N ALA A 42 -34.78 -4.06 3.60
CA ALA A 42 -33.59 -4.12 4.43
C ALA A 42 -33.53 -5.46 5.20
N GLY A 43 -32.38 -6.13 5.13
CA GLY A 43 -32.13 -7.45 5.69
C GLY A 43 -32.27 -8.61 4.71
N ASP A 44 -32.91 -8.41 3.55
CA ASP A 44 -33.11 -9.49 2.57
C ASP A 44 -31.78 -10.03 2.01
N THR A 45 -31.82 -11.29 1.58
CA THR A 45 -30.74 -11.97 0.87
C THR A 45 -31.20 -12.39 -0.52
N LEU A 46 -30.57 -11.84 -1.56
CA LEU A 46 -30.73 -12.25 -2.94
C LEU A 46 -29.62 -13.24 -3.31
N VAL A 47 -29.99 -14.46 -3.68
CA VAL A 47 -29.05 -15.51 -4.14
C VAL A 47 -29.17 -15.65 -5.65
N LEU A 48 -28.12 -15.28 -6.38
CA LEU A 48 -28.05 -15.39 -7.83
C LEU A 48 -27.65 -16.82 -8.20
N ALA A 49 -28.53 -17.52 -8.90
CA ALA A 49 -28.24 -18.81 -9.47
C ALA A 49 -27.08 -18.72 -10.49
N THR A 50 -26.46 -19.87 -10.79
CA THR A 50 -25.48 -19.93 -11.88
C THR A 50 -26.12 -19.44 -13.18
N GLY A 51 -25.54 -18.41 -13.79
CA GLY A 51 -26.07 -17.74 -14.97
C GLY A 51 -25.33 -16.45 -15.29
N VAL A 52 -25.71 -15.83 -16.41
CA VAL A 52 -25.22 -14.50 -16.80
C VAL A 52 -26.36 -13.51 -16.69
N TYR A 53 -26.11 -12.43 -15.95
CA TYR A 53 -27.03 -11.33 -15.73
C TYR A 53 -26.45 -10.09 -16.42
N GLU A 54 -27.11 -9.65 -17.47
CA GLU A 54 -26.60 -8.58 -18.34
C GLU A 54 -27.15 -7.22 -17.90
N GLY A 55 -26.28 -6.23 -17.77
CA GLY A 55 -26.64 -4.85 -17.47
C GLY A 55 -25.96 -4.28 -16.22
N SER A 56 -26.46 -3.12 -15.81
CA SER A 56 -26.03 -2.38 -14.62
C SER A 56 -27.12 -2.45 -13.56
N PHE A 57 -26.75 -2.82 -12.34
CA PHE A 57 -27.70 -3.02 -11.25
C PHE A 57 -27.42 -2.08 -10.09
N LYS A 58 -28.49 -1.52 -9.52
CA LYS A 58 -28.44 -0.63 -8.36
C LYS A 58 -28.93 -1.36 -7.11
N VAL A 59 -28.20 -1.21 -6.02
CA VAL A 59 -28.57 -1.72 -4.69
C VAL A 59 -28.86 -0.52 -3.80
N THR A 60 -30.15 -0.27 -3.55
CA THR A 60 -30.64 0.89 -2.80
C THR A 60 -31.18 0.53 -1.41
N GLN A 61 -31.06 -0.74 -1.02
CA GLN A 61 -31.51 -1.27 0.27
C GLN A 61 -30.37 -2.04 0.94
N SER A 62 -30.35 -2.08 2.27
CA SER A 62 -29.36 -2.82 3.06
C SER A 62 -29.58 -4.33 2.96
N ILE A 63 -29.04 -4.96 1.91
CA ILE A 63 -29.27 -6.37 1.58
C ILE A 63 -27.97 -7.14 1.38
N SER A 64 -28.08 -8.47 1.37
CA SER A 64 -27.01 -9.36 0.92
C SER A 64 -27.26 -9.85 -0.51
N LEU A 65 -26.33 -9.62 -1.41
CA LEU A 65 -26.30 -10.14 -2.78
C LEU A 65 -25.23 -11.23 -2.88
N LYS A 66 -25.64 -12.49 -3.04
CA LYS A 66 -24.74 -13.65 -3.04
C LYS A 66 -24.79 -14.40 -4.37
N GLY A 67 -23.65 -14.73 -4.94
CA GLY A 67 -23.53 -15.59 -6.11
C GLY A 67 -23.41 -17.07 -5.77
N GLU A 68 -24.22 -17.92 -6.39
CA GLU A 68 -23.85 -19.33 -6.57
C GLU A 68 -22.62 -19.42 -7.49
N ARG A 69 -21.85 -20.51 -7.41
CA ARG A 69 -20.64 -20.69 -8.23
C ARG A 69 -20.99 -20.53 -9.72
N GLY A 70 -20.38 -19.52 -10.36
CA GLY A 70 -20.60 -19.21 -11.78
C GLY A 70 -21.65 -18.13 -12.06
N ALA A 71 -22.33 -17.59 -11.05
CA ALA A 71 -23.16 -16.39 -11.19
C ALA A 71 -22.29 -15.23 -11.69
N THR A 72 -22.67 -14.65 -12.82
CA THR A 72 -21.86 -13.65 -13.53
C THR A 72 -22.69 -12.41 -13.85
N LEU A 73 -22.23 -11.24 -13.41
CA LEU A 73 -22.73 -9.95 -13.86
C LEU A 73 -21.89 -9.47 -15.04
N ASP A 74 -22.52 -9.20 -16.18
CA ASP A 74 -21.87 -8.69 -17.38
C ASP A 74 -22.41 -7.29 -17.70
N ALA A 75 -21.57 -6.26 -17.51
CA ALA A 75 -21.98 -4.87 -17.70
C ALA A 75 -21.88 -4.38 -19.16
N LEU A 76 -21.64 -5.28 -20.11
CA LEU A 76 -21.72 -4.99 -21.55
C LEU A 76 -20.78 -3.86 -22.01
N ARG A 77 -19.67 -3.68 -21.31
CA ARG A 77 -18.65 -2.61 -21.47
C ARG A 77 -19.20 -1.20 -21.29
N GLN A 78 -20.28 -1.05 -20.53
CA GLN A 78 -20.93 0.24 -20.30
C GLN A 78 -21.12 0.52 -18.81
N GLY A 79 -20.68 1.70 -18.36
CA GLY A 79 -20.95 2.16 -17.01
C GLY A 79 -20.33 1.26 -15.93
N SER A 80 -20.87 1.35 -14.72
CA SER A 80 -20.51 0.45 -13.62
C SER A 80 -21.43 -0.77 -13.57
N ALA A 81 -20.93 -1.94 -13.17
CA ALA A 81 -21.74 -3.15 -13.12
C ALA A 81 -22.68 -3.20 -11.92
N LEU A 82 -22.17 -2.89 -10.72
CA LEU A 82 -22.95 -2.73 -9.50
C LEU A 82 -22.78 -1.33 -8.94
N ILE A 83 -23.88 -0.66 -8.60
CA ILE A 83 -23.89 0.65 -7.95
C ILE A 83 -24.58 0.50 -6.59
N ILE A 84 -23.86 0.76 -5.51
CA ILE A 84 -24.33 0.62 -4.14
C ILE A 84 -24.64 2.00 -3.56
N GLU A 85 -25.89 2.20 -3.14
CA GLU A 85 -26.43 3.47 -2.64
C GLU A 85 -27.02 3.33 -1.22
N ALA A 86 -26.75 2.21 -0.54
CA ALA A 86 -27.26 1.91 0.80
C ALA A 86 -26.18 1.34 1.71
N PRO A 87 -26.27 1.57 3.03
CA PRO A 87 -25.31 1.05 3.99
C PRO A 87 -25.55 -0.45 4.25
N GLN A 88 -24.59 -1.12 4.88
CA GLN A 88 -24.70 -2.51 5.35
C GLN A 88 -25.07 -3.50 4.24
N VAL A 89 -24.68 -3.20 3.00
CA VAL A 89 -24.83 -4.10 1.86
C VAL A 89 -23.70 -5.12 1.87
N SER A 90 -24.00 -6.38 1.57
CA SER A 90 -22.99 -7.42 1.37
C SER A 90 -23.02 -7.93 -0.06
N ILE A 91 -21.87 -7.95 -0.74
CA ILE A 91 -21.69 -8.45 -2.10
C ILE A 91 -20.70 -9.62 -2.05
N GLU A 92 -21.19 -10.84 -2.27
CA GLU A 92 -20.40 -12.06 -2.05
C GLU A 92 -20.40 -13.02 -3.24
N GLY A 93 -19.22 -13.54 -3.60
CA GLY A 93 -19.10 -14.72 -4.48
C GLY A 93 -19.50 -14.51 -5.94
N LEU A 94 -19.55 -13.26 -6.43
CA LEU A 94 -19.93 -12.95 -7.80
C LEU A 94 -18.73 -12.94 -8.75
N ASN A 95 -18.94 -13.36 -10.00
CA ASN A 95 -18.09 -12.95 -11.10
C ASN A 95 -18.65 -11.65 -11.68
N ILE A 96 -17.85 -10.60 -11.79
CA ILE A 96 -18.25 -9.34 -12.41
C ILE A 96 -17.27 -9.04 -13.54
N ARG A 97 -17.78 -8.75 -14.74
CA ARG A 97 -16.94 -8.52 -15.90
C ARG A 97 -17.50 -7.46 -16.84
N HIS A 98 -16.61 -6.98 -17.71
CA HIS A 98 -16.95 -6.06 -18.80
C HIS A 98 -17.74 -4.84 -18.30
N TRP A 99 -17.32 -4.18 -17.22
CA TRP A 99 -17.77 -2.81 -16.97
C TRP A 99 -17.09 -1.85 -17.95
N GLY A 100 -17.57 -0.61 -18.01
CA GLY A 100 -16.97 0.44 -18.80
C GLY A 100 -15.54 0.80 -18.34
N ARG A 101 -14.91 1.73 -19.06
CA ARG A 101 -13.52 2.13 -18.81
C ARG A 101 -13.35 3.63 -18.67
N ASP A 102 -14.44 4.38 -18.61
CA ASP A 102 -14.37 5.83 -18.50
C ASP A 102 -13.98 6.20 -17.06
N LEU A 103 -12.71 6.58 -16.89
CA LEU A 103 -12.18 6.97 -15.59
C LEU A 103 -12.77 8.31 -15.10
N TYR A 104 -13.24 9.17 -16.00
CA TYR A 104 -13.89 10.43 -15.66
C TYR A 104 -15.28 10.19 -15.09
N TYR A 105 -16.07 9.28 -15.70
CA TYR A 105 -17.37 8.85 -15.16
C TYR A 105 -17.27 7.78 -14.05
N ARG A 106 -16.05 7.34 -13.73
CA ARG A 106 -15.74 6.39 -12.65
C ARG A 106 -16.37 5.03 -12.89
N ASP A 107 -16.29 4.54 -14.12
CA ASP A 107 -16.77 3.19 -14.45
C ASP A 107 -16.03 2.15 -13.61
N ALA A 108 -16.79 1.36 -12.83
CA ALA A 108 -16.24 0.38 -11.91
C ALA A 108 -16.99 -0.96 -11.96
N ALA A 109 -16.34 -2.05 -11.53
CA ALA A 109 -17.06 -3.30 -11.29
C ALA A 109 -18.07 -3.11 -10.15
N ILE A 110 -17.63 -2.46 -9.06
CA ILE A 110 -18.50 -2.09 -7.94
C ILE A 110 -18.23 -0.61 -7.60
N LEU A 111 -19.26 0.21 -7.77
CA LEU A 111 -19.27 1.63 -7.44
C LEU A 111 -20.03 1.86 -6.13
N LEU A 112 -19.31 2.29 -5.09
CA LEU A 112 -19.88 2.69 -3.81
C LEU A 112 -20.16 4.20 -3.83
N LYS A 113 -21.44 4.58 -3.77
CA LYS A 113 -21.87 5.97 -3.65
C LYS A 113 -21.89 6.41 -2.20
N GLN A 114 -21.90 7.72 -1.98
CA GLN A 114 -22.12 8.32 -0.66
C GLN A 114 -23.35 7.69 0.02
N GLY A 115 -23.19 7.26 1.27
CA GLY A 115 -24.21 6.52 2.03
C GLY A 115 -24.03 5.00 2.02
N ALA A 116 -23.13 4.46 1.19
CA ALA A 116 -22.76 3.04 1.18
C ALA A 116 -21.77 2.68 2.30
N ASP A 117 -22.13 3.00 3.55
CA ASP A 117 -21.31 2.77 4.73
C ASP A 117 -21.40 1.32 5.21
N ASN A 118 -20.33 0.81 5.84
CA ASN A 118 -20.26 -0.55 6.40
C ASN A 118 -20.59 -1.65 5.38
N VAL A 119 -20.23 -1.43 4.11
CA VAL A 119 -20.42 -2.41 3.03
C VAL A 119 -19.35 -3.50 3.12
N LEU A 120 -19.76 -4.75 2.88
CA LEU A 120 -18.88 -5.90 2.74
C LEU A 120 -18.79 -6.33 1.28
N ILE A 121 -17.61 -6.27 0.68
CA ILE A 121 -17.32 -6.83 -0.65
C ILE A 121 -16.38 -8.01 -0.46
N LYS A 122 -16.88 -9.23 -0.63
CA LYS A 122 -16.15 -10.45 -0.27
C LYS A 122 -16.11 -11.52 -1.35
N GLY A 123 -14.94 -12.09 -1.62
CA GLY A 123 -14.86 -13.33 -2.40
C GLY A 123 -15.30 -13.18 -3.86
N ASN A 124 -15.25 -11.96 -4.42
CA ASN A 124 -15.69 -11.69 -5.78
C ASN A 124 -14.52 -11.78 -6.77
N ARG A 125 -14.83 -12.09 -8.03
CA ARG A 125 -13.87 -12.08 -9.14
C ARG A 125 -14.24 -10.99 -10.13
N LEU A 126 -13.41 -9.95 -10.22
CA LEU A 126 -13.63 -8.75 -11.02
C LEU A 126 -12.65 -8.74 -12.21
N VAL A 127 -13.14 -8.69 -13.44
CA VAL A 127 -12.30 -8.61 -14.67
C VAL A 127 -12.79 -7.53 -15.64
N GLY A 128 -12.01 -6.48 -15.84
CA GLY A 128 -12.41 -5.33 -16.66
C GLY A 128 -11.33 -4.26 -16.81
N ASP A 129 -11.66 -3.19 -17.53
CA ASP A 129 -10.69 -2.16 -17.95
C ASP A 129 -10.69 -0.91 -17.04
N GLY A 130 -11.84 -0.57 -16.45
CA GLY A 130 -12.00 0.55 -15.51
C GLY A 130 -11.60 0.20 -14.08
N PHE A 131 -12.14 0.91 -13.09
CA PHE A 131 -11.85 0.64 -11.67
C PHE A 131 -12.39 -0.73 -11.24
N GLY A 132 -11.67 -1.45 -10.39
CA GLY A 132 -12.23 -2.66 -9.78
C GLY A 132 -13.34 -2.31 -8.80
N ILE A 133 -12.96 -1.63 -7.72
CA ILE A 133 -13.87 -1.09 -6.71
C ILE A 133 -13.57 0.39 -6.54
N TYR A 134 -14.60 1.22 -6.64
CA TYR A 134 -14.49 2.67 -6.44
C TYR A 134 -15.41 3.11 -5.31
N GLY A 135 -14.93 3.97 -4.41
CA GLY A 135 -15.74 4.52 -3.33
C GLY A 135 -15.35 5.93 -2.91
N GLU A 136 -16.35 6.76 -2.62
CA GLU A 136 -16.16 8.11 -2.11
C GLU A 136 -17.07 8.42 -0.93
N GLN A 137 -16.55 9.12 0.08
CA GLN A 137 -17.34 9.61 1.23
C GLN A 137 -18.07 8.48 1.96
N LEU A 138 -17.29 7.51 2.45
CA LEU A 138 -17.79 6.28 3.07
C LEU A 138 -17.21 6.11 4.48
N ASN A 139 -17.89 5.29 5.28
CA ASN A 139 -17.41 4.84 6.57
C ASN A 139 -17.30 3.32 6.60
N SER A 140 -16.11 2.84 6.97
CA SER A 140 -15.82 1.46 7.33
C SER A 140 -16.23 0.38 6.30
N PRO A 141 -15.97 0.56 4.98
CA PRO A 141 -16.14 -0.54 4.03
C PRO A 141 -15.10 -1.64 4.31
N THR A 142 -15.52 -2.89 4.16
CA THR A 142 -14.65 -4.08 4.22
C THR A 142 -14.56 -4.71 2.84
N ILE A 143 -13.35 -4.74 2.27
CA ILE A 143 -13.07 -5.29 0.95
C ILE A 143 -12.09 -6.44 1.14
N THR A 144 -12.59 -7.68 1.08
CA THR A 144 -11.80 -8.84 1.50
C THR A 144 -11.90 -10.04 0.56
N ASP A 145 -10.82 -10.81 0.44
CA ASP A 145 -10.79 -12.08 -0.31
C ASP A 145 -11.20 -11.93 -1.81
N ASN A 146 -11.05 -10.74 -2.43
CA ASN A 146 -11.43 -10.52 -3.83
C ASN A 146 -10.25 -10.76 -4.80
N SER A 147 -10.55 -11.16 -6.03
CA SER A 147 -9.60 -11.22 -7.14
C SER A 147 -9.95 -10.16 -8.17
N ILE A 148 -9.06 -9.21 -8.41
CA ILE A 148 -9.26 -8.06 -9.31
C ILE A 148 -8.21 -8.09 -10.41
N SER A 149 -8.66 -8.24 -11.65
CA SER A 149 -7.80 -8.22 -12.83
C SER A 149 -8.18 -7.09 -13.76
N GLY A 150 -7.24 -6.17 -13.97
CA GLY A 150 -7.30 -5.18 -15.03
C GLY A 150 -6.88 -5.76 -16.38
N ASN A 151 -6.50 -4.87 -17.31
CA ASN A 151 -6.08 -5.22 -18.65
C ASN A 151 -4.62 -4.82 -18.93
N GLY A 152 -3.74 -5.83 -18.95
CA GLY A 152 -2.29 -5.65 -19.12
C GLY A 152 -1.86 -5.12 -20.49
N ALA A 153 -2.75 -5.12 -21.50
CA ALA A 153 -2.48 -4.57 -22.82
C ALA A 153 -2.67 -3.04 -22.89
N ILE A 154 -3.37 -2.44 -21.92
CA ILE A 154 -3.56 -1.00 -21.82
C ILE A 154 -2.31 -0.38 -21.17
N TYR A 155 -1.91 0.81 -21.62
CA TYR A 155 -0.84 1.56 -20.98
C TYR A 155 -1.18 1.83 -19.50
N VAL A 156 -0.21 1.71 -18.59
CA VAL A 156 -0.49 1.63 -17.16
C VAL A 156 -1.31 2.80 -16.60
N LEU A 157 -1.07 4.02 -17.08
CA LEU A 157 -1.77 5.22 -16.63
C LEU A 157 -3.21 5.33 -17.14
N ASP A 158 -3.56 4.58 -18.18
CA ASP A 158 -4.90 4.56 -18.78
C ASP A 158 -5.81 3.47 -18.18
N ARG A 159 -5.30 2.70 -17.20
CA ARG A 159 -6.07 1.66 -16.50
C ARG A 159 -6.78 2.26 -15.28
N GLY A 160 -7.88 1.64 -14.87
CA GLY A 160 -8.44 1.90 -13.55
C GLY A 160 -7.60 1.28 -12.43
N ASP A 161 -7.70 1.87 -11.24
CA ASP A 161 -7.12 1.27 -10.03
C ASP A 161 -7.95 0.06 -9.60
N GLY A 162 -7.29 -0.87 -8.90
CA GLY A 162 -7.95 -2.05 -8.36
C GLY A 162 -8.98 -1.68 -7.31
N ILE A 163 -8.55 -0.91 -6.30
CA ILE A 163 -9.41 -0.34 -5.26
C ILE A 163 -9.04 1.14 -5.13
N TYR A 164 -10.00 2.03 -5.44
CA TYR A 164 -9.86 3.47 -5.28
C TYR A 164 -10.82 3.96 -4.19
N LEU A 165 -10.30 4.53 -3.10
CA LEU A 165 -11.11 5.12 -2.04
C LEU A 165 -10.69 6.56 -1.78
N LYS A 166 -11.68 7.46 -1.74
CA LYS A 166 -11.47 8.87 -1.47
C LYS A 166 -12.40 9.42 -0.39
N HIS A 167 -11.86 10.18 0.56
CA HIS A 167 -12.62 10.67 1.73
C HIS A 167 -13.34 9.55 2.49
N VAL A 168 -12.64 8.43 2.71
CA VAL A 168 -13.18 7.27 3.44
C VAL A 168 -12.57 7.18 4.82
N ASN A 169 -13.38 6.89 5.83
CA ASN A 169 -12.90 6.65 7.18
C ASN A 169 -12.87 5.15 7.50
N SER A 170 -11.76 4.69 8.07
CA SER A 170 -11.56 3.34 8.61
C SER A 170 -11.85 2.18 7.62
N PRO A 171 -11.45 2.24 6.33
CA PRO A 171 -11.64 1.11 5.44
C PRO A 171 -10.73 -0.08 5.82
N GLN A 172 -11.25 -1.29 5.68
CA GLN A 172 -10.48 -2.52 5.82
C GLN A 172 -10.32 -3.20 4.46
N ILE A 173 -9.08 -3.42 4.03
CA ILE A 173 -8.75 -3.99 2.72
C ILE A 173 -7.78 -5.15 2.92
N ASP A 174 -8.26 -6.39 2.81
CA ASP A 174 -7.45 -7.54 3.18
C ASP A 174 -7.61 -8.79 2.32
N ARG A 175 -6.53 -9.57 2.18
CA ARG A 175 -6.51 -10.84 1.42
C ARG A 175 -6.98 -10.71 -0.04
N ASN A 176 -6.85 -9.55 -0.66
CA ASN A 176 -7.19 -9.36 -2.06
C ASN A 176 -5.99 -9.69 -2.98
N GLN A 177 -6.27 -10.15 -4.20
CA GLN A 177 -5.28 -10.38 -5.25
C GLN A 177 -5.54 -9.44 -6.42
N LEU A 178 -4.57 -8.59 -6.74
CA LEU A 178 -4.72 -7.53 -7.75
C LEU A 178 -3.61 -7.61 -8.79
N ILE A 179 -4.02 -7.64 -10.07
CA ILE A 179 -3.09 -7.76 -11.20
C ILE A 179 -3.55 -6.91 -12.39
N PHE A 180 -2.59 -6.32 -13.11
CA PHE A 180 -2.84 -5.56 -14.35
C PHE A 180 -3.81 -4.37 -14.22
N VAL A 181 -3.99 -3.85 -13.01
CA VAL A 181 -4.63 -2.56 -12.75
C VAL A 181 -3.59 -1.43 -12.84
N ARG A 182 -3.99 -0.17 -12.63
CA ARG A 182 -3.04 0.95 -12.45
C ARG A 182 -2.39 0.85 -11.07
N ASP A 183 -3.02 1.35 -10.01
CA ASP A 183 -2.59 1.09 -8.63
C ASP A 183 -3.42 -0.04 -8.02
N GLY A 184 -2.81 -0.83 -7.13
CA GLY A 184 -3.50 -1.88 -6.39
C GLY A 184 -4.56 -1.29 -5.47
N VAL A 185 -4.10 -0.58 -4.45
CA VAL A 185 -4.95 0.23 -3.56
C VAL A 185 -4.50 1.69 -3.63
N TYR A 186 -5.39 2.56 -4.09
CA TYR A 186 -5.20 4.01 -4.08
C TYR A 186 -6.13 4.65 -3.04
N LEU A 187 -5.55 5.40 -2.11
CA LEU A 187 -6.27 6.12 -1.07
C LEU A 187 -6.00 7.62 -1.16
N GLU A 188 -7.06 8.43 -1.18
CA GLU A 188 -6.97 9.89 -1.17
C GLU A 188 -7.78 10.51 -0.04
N SER A 189 -7.12 11.24 0.86
CA SER A 189 -7.80 11.85 2.02
C SER A 189 -8.57 10.83 2.87
N VAL A 190 -7.99 9.65 3.05
CA VAL A 190 -8.50 8.55 3.89
C VAL A 190 -7.88 8.63 5.28
N THR A 191 -8.61 8.14 6.28
CA THR A 191 -8.13 8.06 7.66
C THR A 191 -8.32 6.66 8.24
N GLN A 192 -7.39 6.20 9.06
CA GLN A 192 -7.53 4.97 9.85
C GLN A 192 -7.73 3.69 9.03
N SER A 193 -7.21 3.65 7.80
CA SER A 193 -7.27 2.45 6.97
C SER A 193 -6.41 1.32 7.53
N ARG A 194 -6.86 0.08 7.30
CA ARG A 194 -6.10 -1.14 7.57
C ARG A 194 -5.99 -1.95 6.29
N ILE A 195 -4.77 -2.06 5.75
CA ILE A 195 -4.50 -2.76 4.50
C ILE A 195 -3.54 -3.92 4.75
N TYR A 196 -4.01 -5.17 4.66
CA TYR A 196 -3.16 -6.30 5.04
C TYR A 196 -3.36 -7.59 4.27
N GLU A 197 -2.31 -8.41 4.20
CA GLU A 197 -2.33 -9.72 3.52
C GLU A 197 -2.73 -9.66 2.03
N ASN A 198 -2.60 -8.50 1.36
CA ASN A 198 -2.92 -8.36 -0.06
C ASN A 198 -1.72 -8.75 -0.95
N GLN A 199 -2.03 -9.21 -2.17
CA GLN A 199 -1.06 -9.56 -3.20
C GLN A 199 -1.22 -8.66 -4.43
N PHE A 200 -0.12 -8.02 -4.83
CA PHE A 200 -0.07 -7.05 -5.92
C PHE A 200 0.95 -7.52 -6.97
N ALA A 201 0.55 -7.54 -8.25
CA ALA A 201 1.46 -7.94 -9.33
C ALA A 201 1.26 -7.13 -10.62
N LYS A 202 2.35 -6.80 -11.32
CA LYS A 202 2.32 -6.24 -12.68
C LYS A 202 1.43 -5.00 -12.82
N LEU A 203 1.56 -4.08 -11.87
CA LEU A 203 0.82 -2.85 -11.74
C LEU A 203 1.78 -1.69 -11.39
N GLN A 204 1.29 -0.46 -11.32
CA GLN A 204 2.09 0.72 -10.97
C GLN A 204 2.52 0.66 -9.50
N TYR A 205 1.63 0.98 -8.54
CA TYR A 205 1.94 0.88 -7.10
C TYR A 205 1.07 -0.15 -6.37
N GLY A 206 1.66 -0.93 -5.47
CA GLY A 206 0.91 -1.86 -4.62
C GLY A 206 -0.08 -1.12 -3.73
N ILE A 207 0.43 -0.19 -2.92
CA ILE A 207 -0.38 0.72 -2.11
C ILE A 207 0.09 2.15 -2.37
N HIS A 208 -0.86 3.05 -2.59
CA HIS A 208 -0.63 4.46 -2.87
C HIS A 208 -1.47 5.32 -1.91
N TYR A 209 -0.79 5.92 -0.93
CA TYR A 209 -1.38 6.85 0.03
C TYR A 209 -1.18 8.29 -0.44
N MET A 210 -2.26 9.06 -0.56
CA MET A 210 -2.25 10.48 -0.93
C MET A 210 -3.05 11.29 0.10
N TYR A 211 -2.41 12.20 0.83
CA TYR A 211 -3.08 13.07 1.82
C TYR A 211 -3.81 12.29 2.93
N THR A 212 -3.25 11.16 3.37
CA THR A 212 -3.88 10.24 4.34
C THR A 212 -3.28 10.37 5.74
N GLN A 213 -3.98 9.85 6.75
CA GLN A 213 -3.49 9.89 8.12
C GLN A 213 -3.94 8.73 9.01
N ALA A 214 -3.06 8.38 9.95
CA ALA A 214 -3.31 7.37 10.99
C ALA A 214 -3.64 5.97 10.42
N ASP A 215 -3.01 5.62 9.30
CA ASP A 215 -3.23 4.37 8.57
C ASP A 215 -2.21 3.29 8.94
N GLU A 216 -2.57 2.03 8.69
CA GLU A 216 -1.72 0.88 8.97
C GLU A 216 -1.75 -0.11 7.79
N ALA A 217 -0.58 -0.58 7.37
CA ALA A 217 -0.46 -1.58 6.32
C ALA A 217 0.59 -2.63 6.63
N TRP A 218 0.19 -3.92 6.59
CA TRP A 218 1.09 -5.01 6.94
C TRP A 218 0.90 -6.32 6.19
N GLN A 219 1.96 -7.13 6.13
CA GLN A 219 1.95 -8.45 5.49
C GLN A 219 1.46 -8.43 4.04
N ASN A 220 1.55 -7.29 3.36
CA ASN A 220 1.27 -7.19 1.93
C ASN A 220 2.50 -7.64 1.11
N GLN A 221 2.24 -8.15 -0.09
CA GLN A 221 3.27 -8.57 -1.02
C GLN A 221 3.08 -7.90 -2.39
N ALA A 222 4.08 -7.14 -2.84
CA ALA A 222 4.14 -6.59 -4.19
C ALA A 222 5.28 -7.22 -5.00
N ILE A 223 4.98 -7.69 -6.21
CA ILE A 223 5.94 -8.34 -7.10
C ILE A 223 5.85 -7.81 -8.54
N ALA A 224 7.00 -7.51 -9.16
CA ALA A 224 7.06 -7.05 -10.55
C ALA A 224 6.15 -5.83 -10.81
N VAL A 225 6.21 -4.85 -9.90
CA VAL A 225 5.46 -3.59 -9.95
C VAL A 225 6.37 -2.43 -10.38
N ASP A 226 5.82 -1.28 -10.78
CA ASP A 226 6.66 -0.11 -11.04
C ASP A 226 7.23 0.44 -9.73
N GLY A 227 6.41 0.56 -8.67
CA GLY A 227 6.82 0.89 -7.31
C GLY A 227 6.06 0.07 -6.28
N GLY A 228 6.66 -0.23 -5.13
CA GLY A 228 6.02 -1.05 -4.10
C GLY A 228 4.96 -0.30 -3.32
N TYR A 229 5.38 0.43 -2.29
CA TYR A 229 4.48 1.17 -1.39
C TYR A 229 4.84 2.66 -1.41
N ALA A 230 3.89 3.50 -1.84
CA ALA A 230 4.05 4.94 -1.96
C ALA A 230 3.28 5.66 -0.85
N LEU A 231 4.00 6.32 0.05
CA LEU A 231 3.46 7.20 1.08
C LEU A 231 3.70 8.63 0.61
N MET A 232 2.64 9.34 0.23
CA MET A 232 2.75 10.66 -0.37
C MET A 232 1.88 11.67 0.37
N ASN A 233 2.53 12.75 0.82
CA ASN A 233 1.93 13.84 1.57
C ASN A 233 1.00 13.37 2.71
N SER A 234 1.45 12.36 3.46
CA SER A 234 0.65 11.62 4.44
C SER A 234 1.36 11.57 5.79
N THR A 235 0.61 11.37 6.87
CA THR A 235 1.14 11.46 8.23
C THR A 235 0.72 10.29 9.12
N HIS A 236 1.55 9.90 10.08
CA HIS A 236 1.23 8.83 11.03
C HIS A 236 0.86 7.48 10.36
N ILE A 237 1.57 7.12 9.28
CA ILE A 237 1.39 5.82 8.61
C ILE A 237 2.26 4.77 9.30
N TYR A 238 1.70 3.63 9.67
CA TYR A 238 2.44 2.48 10.16
C TYR A 238 2.54 1.40 9.06
N LEU A 239 3.64 1.42 8.31
CA LEU A 239 3.92 0.46 7.24
C LEU A 239 4.87 -0.61 7.80
N HIS A 240 4.38 -1.84 8.02
CA HIS A 240 5.22 -2.87 8.62
C HIS A 240 5.09 -4.28 8.06
N HIS A 241 6.16 -5.07 8.10
CA HIS A 241 6.12 -6.48 7.68
C HIS A 241 5.65 -6.71 6.23
N ASN A 242 5.79 -5.70 5.37
CA ASN A 242 5.45 -5.82 3.96
C ASN A 242 6.66 -6.26 3.14
N ARG A 243 6.41 -6.92 2.01
CA ARG A 243 7.45 -7.34 1.08
C ARG A 243 7.25 -6.72 -0.30
N VAL A 244 8.34 -6.24 -0.89
CA VAL A 244 8.41 -5.83 -2.30
C VAL A 244 9.60 -6.54 -2.94
N THR A 245 9.35 -7.16 -4.09
CA THR A 245 10.40 -7.83 -4.89
C THR A 245 10.26 -7.47 -6.36
N GLN A 246 11.38 -7.29 -7.06
CA GLN A 246 11.39 -7.05 -8.51
C GLN A 246 10.62 -5.78 -8.92
N ALA A 247 10.56 -4.75 -8.06
CA ALA A 247 9.99 -3.48 -8.47
C ALA A 247 10.98 -2.71 -9.36
N ARG A 248 10.46 -1.83 -10.22
CA ARG A 248 11.30 -1.05 -11.15
C ARG A 248 11.94 0.16 -10.49
N ASP A 249 11.13 1.05 -9.94
CA ASP A 249 11.52 2.41 -9.57
C ASP A 249 11.84 2.51 -8.08
N PHE A 250 11.00 1.94 -7.21
CA PHE A 250 11.24 1.92 -5.77
C PHE A 250 10.54 0.76 -5.04
N GLY A 251 11.11 0.30 -3.93
CA GLY A 251 10.44 -0.58 -2.98
C GLY A 251 9.47 0.19 -2.08
N ILE A 252 9.99 1.19 -1.37
CA ILE A 252 9.20 2.09 -0.51
C ILE A 252 9.51 3.53 -0.90
N LEU A 253 8.48 4.37 -1.06
CA LEU A 253 8.62 5.80 -1.27
C LEU A 253 8.01 6.55 -0.08
N LEU A 254 8.81 7.41 0.54
CA LEU A 254 8.37 8.44 1.48
C LEU A 254 8.51 9.79 0.78
N ASN A 255 7.39 10.36 0.33
CA ASN A 255 7.36 11.67 -0.32
C ASN A 255 6.55 12.63 0.55
N ILE A 256 7.18 13.65 1.12
CA ILE A 256 6.51 14.61 2.01
C ILE A 256 5.72 13.85 3.12
N THR A 257 6.30 12.75 3.60
CA THR A 257 5.72 11.93 4.66
C THR A 257 6.20 12.40 6.01
N GLU A 258 5.31 12.47 7.00
CA GLU A 258 5.66 12.96 8.33
C GLU A 258 5.23 12.00 9.45
N ALA A 259 6.02 11.94 10.53
CA ALA A 259 5.66 11.24 11.77
C ALA A 259 5.24 9.77 11.57
N SER A 260 5.70 9.13 10.50
CA SER A 260 5.32 7.77 10.11
C SER A 260 6.36 6.76 10.57
N TYR A 261 5.94 5.50 10.60
CA TYR A 261 6.74 4.39 11.09
C TYR A 261 6.85 3.31 10.01
N VAL A 262 8.05 3.12 9.50
CA VAL A 262 8.39 2.10 8.49
C VAL A 262 9.22 1.03 9.18
N GLN A 263 8.61 -0.14 9.43
CA GLN A 263 9.23 -1.17 10.26
C GLN A 263 9.22 -2.57 9.63
N ALA A 264 10.31 -3.33 9.74
CA ALA A 264 10.30 -4.77 9.41
C ALA A 264 9.85 -5.08 7.97
N ASN A 265 9.95 -4.12 7.04
CA ASN A 265 9.64 -4.33 5.64
C ASN A 265 10.86 -4.90 4.92
N ILE A 266 10.62 -5.65 3.84
CA ILE A 266 11.66 -6.20 2.97
C ILE A 266 11.45 -5.63 1.57
N ALA A 267 12.35 -4.78 1.12
CA ALA A 267 12.42 -4.32 -0.27
C ALA A 267 13.69 -4.88 -0.91
N SER A 268 13.52 -5.77 -1.88
CA SER A 268 14.64 -6.47 -2.50
C SER A 268 14.53 -6.55 -4.02
N GLN A 269 15.67 -6.63 -4.70
CA GLN A 269 15.72 -6.74 -6.17
C GLN A 269 15.02 -5.57 -6.86
N ILE A 270 15.21 -4.35 -6.37
CA ILE A 270 14.65 -3.16 -7.00
C ILE A 270 15.62 -2.70 -8.08
N HIS A 271 15.20 -2.79 -9.34
CA HIS A 271 16.08 -2.58 -10.48
C HIS A 271 15.37 -1.85 -11.61
N ASN A 272 15.90 -0.71 -12.02
CA ASN A 272 15.46 0.00 -13.20
C ASN A 272 16.45 -0.25 -14.35
N PRO A 273 16.10 -1.05 -15.38
CA PRO A 273 17.01 -1.32 -16.49
C PRO A 273 17.26 -0.09 -17.38
N LYS A 274 16.44 0.95 -17.25
CA LYS A 274 16.63 2.27 -17.90
C LYS A 274 17.12 3.33 -16.91
N GLY A 275 17.40 2.91 -15.67
CA GLY A 275 17.89 3.76 -14.61
C GLY A 275 19.34 4.13 -14.86
N THR A 276 19.66 5.41 -14.71
CA THR A 276 21.03 5.91 -14.71
C THR A 276 21.24 6.79 -13.48
N VAL A 277 22.45 6.77 -12.93
CA VAL A 277 22.77 7.51 -11.71
C VAL A 277 22.59 9.03 -11.91
N GLU A 278 22.85 9.49 -13.13
CA GLU A 278 22.79 10.89 -13.56
C GLU A 278 21.36 11.44 -13.55
N LEU A 279 20.40 10.62 -13.99
CA LEU A 279 18.99 10.98 -14.00
C LEU A 279 18.31 10.76 -12.65
N GLY A 280 18.97 10.05 -11.72
CA GLY A 280 18.41 9.73 -10.41
C GLY A 280 17.20 8.81 -10.48
N ASN A 281 17.05 8.04 -11.57
CA ASN A 281 15.91 7.16 -11.82
C ASN A 281 16.25 5.67 -11.66
N GLU A 282 17.41 5.33 -11.08
CA GLU A 282 17.77 3.98 -10.67
C GLU A 282 16.75 3.35 -9.69
N GLY A 283 16.70 2.01 -9.63
CA GLY A 283 15.80 1.29 -8.72
C GLY A 283 16.21 1.42 -7.26
N LYS A 284 15.33 1.94 -6.41
CA LYS A 284 15.64 2.29 -5.00
C LYS A 284 14.96 1.34 -4.01
N GLY A 285 15.70 0.74 -3.07
CA GLY A 285 15.12 -0.02 -1.96
C GLY A 285 14.11 0.84 -1.18
N ILE A 286 14.57 1.99 -0.71
CA ILE A 286 13.74 3.08 -0.19
C ILE A 286 14.14 4.43 -0.78
N PHE A 287 13.16 5.25 -1.11
CA PHE A 287 13.34 6.62 -1.55
C PHE A 287 12.70 7.59 -0.54
N ILE A 288 13.52 8.43 0.09
CA ILE A 288 13.12 9.46 1.04
C ILE A 288 13.24 10.81 0.32
N TYR A 289 12.12 11.47 0.12
CA TYR A 289 12.04 12.73 -0.61
C TYR A 289 11.21 13.74 0.19
N ALA A 290 11.87 14.76 0.75
CA ALA A 290 11.23 15.78 1.58
C ALA A 290 10.36 15.23 2.73
N ALA A 291 10.65 14.01 3.21
CA ALA A 291 9.91 13.36 4.29
C ALA A 291 10.65 13.56 5.62
N GLN A 292 9.96 13.89 6.72
CA GLN A 292 10.59 14.30 7.99
C GLN A 292 10.00 13.57 9.20
N HIS A 293 10.73 13.53 10.31
CA HIS A 293 10.26 12.95 11.57
C HIS A 293 9.79 11.48 11.52
N ASN A 294 10.17 10.72 10.48
CA ASN A 294 9.80 9.32 10.36
C ASN A 294 10.79 8.43 11.11
N ARG A 295 10.32 7.25 11.52
CA ARG A 295 11.14 6.19 12.09
C ARG A 295 11.24 5.06 11.08
N ILE A 296 12.46 4.72 10.67
CA ILE A 296 12.75 3.67 9.70
C ILE A 296 13.66 2.67 10.40
N GLN A 297 13.10 1.55 10.84
CA GLN A 297 13.88 0.55 11.58
C GLN A 297 13.51 -0.88 11.27
N ASP A 298 14.43 -1.80 11.53
CA ASP A 298 14.27 -3.24 11.31
C ASP A 298 13.96 -3.63 9.84
N ASN A 299 14.12 -2.72 8.87
CA ASN A 299 13.83 -3.02 7.47
C ASN A 299 15.02 -3.68 6.77
N GLU A 300 14.76 -4.43 5.71
CA GLU A 300 15.79 -4.93 4.79
C GLU A 300 15.68 -4.23 3.43
N PHE A 301 16.79 -3.61 3.00
CA PHE A 301 16.97 -3.02 1.68
C PHE A 301 18.11 -3.76 0.98
N SER A 302 17.78 -4.66 0.07
CA SER A 302 18.74 -5.62 -0.46
C SER A 302 18.73 -5.81 -1.98
N TYR A 303 19.89 -6.15 -2.55
CA TYR A 303 20.05 -6.54 -3.96
C TYR A 303 19.44 -5.55 -4.98
N SER A 304 19.45 -4.25 -4.66
CA SER A 304 18.86 -3.19 -5.49
C SER A 304 19.94 -2.33 -6.17
N ASP A 305 19.56 -1.51 -7.15
CA ASP A 305 20.50 -0.55 -7.75
C ASP A 305 21.02 0.43 -6.67
N THR A 306 20.10 1.01 -5.91
CA THR A 306 20.41 1.82 -4.72
C THR A 306 19.64 1.30 -3.52
N GLY A 307 20.31 1.09 -2.38
CA GLY A 307 19.65 0.66 -1.14
C GLY A 307 18.74 1.76 -0.56
N ILE A 308 19.35 2.87 -0.14
CA ILE A 308 18.66 4.04 0.42
C ILE A 308 18.99 5.25 -0.45
N SER A 309 17.97 5.93 -0.98
CA SER A 309 18.12 7.22 -1.65
C SER A 309 17.43 8.30 -0.85
N MET A 310 18.11 9.41 -0.58
CA MET A 310 17.57 10.56 0.15
C MET A 310 17.90 11.85 -0.60
N ALA A 311 16.88 12.69 -0.83
CA ALA A 311 17.04 13.96 -1.53
C ALA A 311 16.01 15.00 -1.08
N MET A 312 16.34 16.29 -1.30
CA MET A 312 15.41 17.43 -1.11
C MET A 312 14.86 17.49 0.32
N GLY A 313 15.72 17.24 1.30
CA GLY A 313 15.34 17.15 2.71
C GLY A 313 15.17 15.71 3.20
N GLY A 314 14.98 15.57 4.50
CA GLY A 314 14.75 14.29 5.18
C GLY A 314 15.80 13.92 6.22
N GLU A 315 16.57 14.91 6.64
CA GLU A 315 17.58 14.83 7.68
C GLU A 315 16.99 14.57 9.08
N GLU A 316 15.70 14.86 9.29
CA GLU A 316 15.00 14.70 10.57
C GLU A 316 14.39 13.30 10.77
N ASN A 317 14.65 12.37 9.85
CA ASN A 317 14.27 10.97 10.02
C ASN A 317 15.28 10.23 10.91
N ARG A 318 14.81 9.20 11.60
CA ARG A 318 15.67 8.29 12.37
C ARG A 318 15.77 6.94 11.67
N LEU A 319 17.00 6.51 11.41
CA LEU A 319 17.32 5.26 10.72
C LEU A 319 18.27 4.41 11.59
N TRP A 320 17.80 3.27 12.09
CA TRP A 320 18.62 2.32 12.86
C TRP A 320 18.06 0.90 12.69
N HIS A 321 18.84 -0.13 13.00
CA HIS A 321 18.48 -1.56 12.85
C HIS A 321 18.07 -2.00 11.43
N ASN A 322 18.29 -1.18 10.42
CA ASN A 322 18.04 -1.61 9.04
C ASN A 322 19.18 -2.49 8.55
N ARG A 323 18.88 -3.36 7.60
CA ARG A 323 19.81 -4.26 6.94
C ARG A 323 19.99 -3.80 5.50
N ILE A 324 21.16 -3.24 5.22
CA ILE A 324 21.52 -2.70 3.90
C ILE A 324 22.50 -3.69 3.26
N ILE A 325 21.99 -4.51 2.33
CA ILE A 325 22.66 -5.75 1.89
C ILE A 325 22.84 -5.80 0.37
N ALA A 326 24.09 -5.86 -0.10
CA ALA A 326 24.44 -6.18 -1.48
C ALA A 326 23.72 -5.32 -2.54
N ASN A 327 23.45 -4.05 -2.23
CA ASN A 327 23.02 -3.07 -3.24
C ASN A 327 24.24 -2.61 -4.06
N GLN A 328 24.03 -2.18 -5.31
CA GLN A 328 25.12 -1.66 -6.14
C GLN A 328 25.67 -0.35 -5.56
N THR A 329 24.77 0.52 -5.09
CA THR A 329 25.06 1.69 -4.25
C THR A 329 24.32 1.53 -2.93
N GLN A 330 25.01 1.48 -1.78
CA GLN A 330 24.29 1.33 -0.50
C GLN A 330 23.43 2.55 -0.19
N VAL A 331 24.00 3.75 -0.34
CA VAL A 331 23.32 5.01 -0.03
C VAL A 331 23.62 6.09 -1.07
N LYS A 332 22.58 6.81 -1.48
CA LYS A 332 22.68 8.07 -2.22
C LYS A 332 22.05 9.18 -1.40
N TYR A 333 22.86 10.14 -0.92
CA TYR A 333 22.38 11.26 -0.10
C TYR A 333 22.72 12.59 -0.77
N VAL A 334 21.69 13.32 -1.15
CA VAL A 334 21.80 14.66 -1.73
C VAL A 334 21.32 15.68 -0.69
N GLY A 335 22.22 16.07 0.20
CA GLY A 335 22.00 17.13 1.18
C GLY A 335 23.30 17.79 1.65
N GLU A 336 23.16 18.66 2.63
CA GLU A 336 24.24 19.52 3.15
C GLU A 336 24.52 19.32 4.64
N SER A 337 23.76 18.46 5.31
CA SER A 337 23.90 18.22 6.75
C SER A 337 24.73 16.98 7.04
N GLN A 338 25.33 16.94 8.23
CA GLN A 338 25.86 15.71 8.80
C GLN A 338 24.73 14.95 9.49
N LEU A 339 24.55 13.67 9.15
CA LEU A 339 23.50 12.80 9.70
C LEU A 339 24.10 11.69 10.55
N GLU A 340 23.43 11.38 11.65
CA GLU A 340 23.71 10.22 12.49
C GLU A 340 22.61 9.18 12.26
N TRP A 341 22.99 8.03 11.70
CA TRP A 341 22.12 6.88 11.45
C TRP A 341 22.40 5.78 12.49
N SER A 342 22.39 6.20 13.75
CA SER A 342 22.26 5.34 14.91
C SER A 342 21.33 6.01 15.92
N TYR A 343 20.72 5.20 16.78
CA TYR A 343 19.82 5.70 17.81
C TYR A 343 20.00 4.89 19.09
N GLN A 344 20.16 5.58 20.23
CA GLN A 344 20.33 4.95 21.55
C GLN A 344 21.44 3.89 21.59
N GLY A 345 22.56 4.16 20.92
CA GLY A 345 23.73 3.26 20.91
C GLY A 345 23.60 2.07 19.97
N GLN A 346 22.64 2.07 19.04
CA GLN A 346 22.46 1.01 18.06
C GLN A 346 22.34 1.59 16.65
N GLY A 347 23.09 1.02 15.70
CA GLY A 347 23.14 1.44 14.30
C GLY A 347 22.45 0.47 13.36
N ASN A 348 22.90 0.43 12.11
CA ASN A 348 22.39 -0.42 11.05
C ASN A 348 23.40 -1.52 10.70
N TYR A 349 22.94 -2.59 10.05
CA TYR A 349 23.79 -3.60 9.46
C TYR A 349 24.13 -3.24 8.00
N TRP A 350 25.41 -3.25 7.67
CA TRP A 350 25.93 -2.91 6.34
C TRP A 350 26.74 -4.08 5.80
N SER A 351 26.35 -4.63 4.66
CA SER A 351 27.08 -5.77 4.06
C SER A 351 28.52 -5.45 3.66
N GLU A 352 28.87 -4.17 3.51
CA GLU A 352 30.22 -3.71 3.16
C GLU A 352 31.06 -3.25 4.36
N TYR A 353 30.52 -3.31 5.58
CA TYR A 353 31.25 -2.89 6.76
C TYR A 353 32.42 -3.83 7.05
N GLN A 354 33.64 -3.28 7.07
CA GLN A 354 34.90 -3.98 7.30
C GLN A 354 35.57 -3.57 8.63
N GLY A 355 34.79 -3.07 9.58
CA GLY A 355 35.31 -2.75 10.90
C GLY A 355 35.48 -3.99 11.78
N TRP A 356 35.82 -3.74 13.04
CA TRP A 356 36.14 -4.76 14.04
C TRP A 356 35.28 -4.52 15.28
N ASP A 357 35.07 -5.59 16.03
CA ASP A 357 34.41 -5.59 17.33
C ASP A 357 35.38 -6.26 18.31
N LEU A 358 36.20 -5.44 18.96
CA LEU A 358 37.26 -5.89 19.87
C LEU A 358 36.70 -6.18 21.27
N ASN A 359 35.61 -5.52 21.66
CA ASN A 359 34.98 -5.69 22.97
C ASN A 359 33.94 -6.84 23.00
N GLY A 360 33.54 -7.34 21.83
CA GLY A 360 32.62 -8.47 21.65
C GLY A 360 31.15 -8.14 21.90
N ASP A 361 30.74 -6.87 21.81
CA ASP A 361 29.37 -6.43 22.12
C ASP A 361 28.41 -6.53 20.92
N GLY A 362 28.92 -6.90 19.74
CA GLY A 362 28.14 -7.04 18.51
C GLY A 362 28.01 -5.75 17.70
N LEU A 363 28.62 -4.65 18.15
CA LEU A 363 28.72 -3.36 17.46
C LEU A 363 30.15 -3.16 16.95
N GLY A 364 30.30 -2.44 15.84
CA GLY A 364 31.60 -2.10 15.31
C GLY A 364 32.25 -0.94 16.07
N ASP A 365 33.51 -1.08 16.46
CA ASP A 365 34.31 -0.08 17.18
C ASP A 365 34.66 1.16 16.32
N ILE A 366 34.40 1.10 15.02
CA ILE A 366 34.67 2.19 14.07
C ILE A 366 33.37 2.59 13.39
N ALA A 367 33.04 3.89 13.41
CA ALA A 367 31.89 4.40 12.71
C ALA A 367 31.91 4.05 11.21
N HIS A 368 30.76 3.66 10.68
CA HIS A 368 30.58 3.43 9.25
C HIS A 368 30.12 4.72 8.57
N ARG A 369 30.64 4.98 7.37
CA ARG A 369 30.26 6.14 6.54
C ARG A 369 29.90 5.62 5.15
N PRO A 370 28.61 5.45 4.83
CA PRO A 370 28.17 4.83 3.58
C PRO A 370 28.29 5.77 2.37
N ASN A 371 28.64 7.04 2.60
CA ASN A 371 28.97 8.00 1.56
C ASN A 371 30.05 8.97 2.02
N ASP A 372 30.89 9.41 1.09
CA ASP A 372 31.93 10.41 1.31
C ASP A 372 31.78 11.64 0.37
N SER A 373 32.64 12.64 0.56
CA SER A 373 32.66 13.86 -0.26
C SER A 373 32.99 13.57 -1.73
N LEU A 374 33.73 12.48 -2.00
CA LEU A 374 34.09 12.05 -3.34
C LEU A 374 32.91 11.36 -4.04
N ASP A 375 32.06 10.64 -3.32
CA ASP A 375 30.83 10.07 -3.86
C ASP A 375 29.91 11.18 -4.37
N LYS A 376 29.79 12.28 -3.62
CA LYS A 376 29.08 13.48 -4.08
C LYS A 376 29.70 14.08 -5.34
N LEU A 377 31.04 14.13 -5.42
CA LEU A 377 31.74 14.57 -6.63
C LEU A 377 31.42 13.66 -7.83
N PHE A 378 31.41 12.34 -7.65
CA PHE A 378 31.09 11.39 -8.72
C PHE A 378 29.61 11.41 -9.13
N TRP A 379 28.70 11.76 -8.21
CA TRP A 379 27.30 12.01 -8.56
C TRP A 379 27.13 13.31 -9.35
N LEU A 380 27.91 14.35 -9.04
CA LEU A 380 27.89 15.63 -9.76
C LEU A 380 28.64 15.59 -11.10
N TYR A 381 29.70 14.78 -11.19
CA TYR A 381 30.56 14.61 -12.37
C TYR A 381 30.69 13.13 -12.73
N PRO A 382 29.68 12.54 -13.38
CA PRO A 382 29.65 11.11 -13.71
C PRO A 382 30.81 10.66 -14.60
N GLU A 383 31.38 11.56 -15.41
CA GLU A 383 32.54 11.27 -16.26
C GLU A 383 33.80 10.92 -15.45
N ALA A 384 33.88 11.39 -14.21
CA ALA A 384 34.99 11.08 -13.30
C ALA A 384 34.88 9.67 -12.69
N LYS A 385 33.77 8.95 -12.91
CA LYS A 385 33.53 7.61 -12.34
C LYS A 385 34.55 6.56 -12.80
N LEU A 386 35.15 6.74 -13.99
CA LEU A 386 36.28 5.94 -14.49
C LEU A 386 37.50 5.96 -13.54
N LEU A 387 37.60 6.97 -12.68
CA LEU A 387 38.71 7.15 -11.75
C LEU A 387 38.44 6.54 -10.37
N MET A 388 37.25 6.00 -10.09
CA MET A 388 36.90 5.51 -8.75
C MET A 388 37.85 4.43 -8.22
N GLU A 389 38.35 3.55 -9.10
CA GLU A 389 39.34 2.53 -8.74
C GLU A 389 40.79 2.98 -8.98
N SER A 390 41.01 4.26 -9.31
CA SER A 390 42.35 4.76 -9.54
C SER A 390 43.15 4.83 -8.22
N PRO A 391 44.49 4.62 -8.26
CA PRO A 391 45.35 4.76 -7.10
C PRO A 391 45.25 6.13 -6.40
N VAL A 392 44.93 7.19 -7.16
CA VAL A 392 44.76 8.55 -6.62
C VAL A 392 43.51 8.64 -5.75
N VAL A 393 42.39 8.08 -6.18
CA VAL A 393 41.14 8.06 -5.40
C VAL A 393 41.30 7.20 -4.14
N LEU A 394 41.97 6.04 -4.25
CA LEU A 394 42.29 5.20 -3.08
C LEU A 394 43.16 5.94 -2.05
N LEU A 395 44.19 6.68 -2.51
CA LEU A 395 45.03 7.49 -1.65
C LEU A 395 44.24 8.62 -0.99
N LEU A 396 43.41 9.34 -1.74
CA LEU A 396 42.56 10.41 -1.20
C LEU A 396 41.60 9.89 -0.12
N ARG A 397 40.94 8.75 -0.36
CA ARG A 397 40.09 8.08 0.63
C ARG A 397 40.86 7.66 1.88
N TRP A 398 42.08 7.13 1.72
CA TRP A 398 42.93 6.79 2.85
C TRP A 398 43.34 8.03 3.68
N VAL A 399 43.70 9.13 3.01
CA VAL A 399 44.03 10.41 3.65
C VAL A 399 42.82 10.95 4.41
N GLU A 400 41.63 11.03 3.78
CA GLU A 400 40.40 11.46 4.48
C GLU A 400 40.11 10.59 5.72
N ARG A 401 40.32 9.27 5.62
CA ARG A 401 40.11 8.35 6.75
C ARG A 401 41.10 8.59 7.90
N GLN A 402 42.35 8.94 7.61
CA GLN A 402 43.38 9.19 8.63
C GLN A 402 43.24 10.56 9.30
N PHE A 403 42.97 11.60 8.51
CA PHE A 403 42.90 12.96 9.03
C PHE A 403 41.52 13.33 9.58
N GLN A 404 40.51 12.49 9.34
CA GLN A 404 39.11 12.67 9.77
C GLN A 404 38.69 14.14 9.74
N PRO A 405 38.79 14.83 8.58
CA PRO A 405 38.38 16.22 8.50
C PRO A 405 36.93 16.33 9.00
N GLN A 406 36.65 17.37 9.77
CA GLN A 406 35.33 17.60 10.33
C GLN A 406 34.35 17.73 9.16
N MET A 407 33.58 16.68 8.90
CA MET A 407 32.71 16.63 7.73
C MET A 407 31.58 17.63 7.93
N THR A 408 31.38 18.51 6.95
CA THR A 408 30.27 19.46 6.96
C THR A 408 28.97 18.81 6.49
N SER A 409 29.05 17.72 5.72
CA SER A 409 27.91 16.96 5.20
C SER A 409 28.22 15.47 5.04
N GLY A 410 27.22 14.61 5.14
CA GLY A 410 27.36 13.16 4.91
C GLY A 410 26.66 12.34 5.98
N ILE A 411 26.73 11.01 5.88
CA ILE A 411 26.11 10.10 6.84
C ILE A 411 27.19 9.39 7.65
N SER A 412 26.95 9.28 8.95
CA SER A 412 27.72 8.46 9.87
C SER A 412 26.78 7.52 10.60
N ASP A 413 27.17 6.27 10.75
CA ASP A 413 26.59 5.32 11.68
C ASP A 413 27.65 5.01 12.72
N SER A 414 27.47 5.56 13.93
CA SER A 414 28.43 5.43 15.03
C SER A 414 28.42 4.06 15.71
N PHE A 415 27.40 3.24 15.49
CA PHE A 415 27.22 1.93 16.14
C PHE A 415 26.82 0.83 15.13
N PRO A 416 27.60 0.63 14.05
CA PRO A 416 27.22 -0.30 13.00
C PRO A 416 27.14 -1.73 13.55
N LEU A 417 26.10 -2.46 13.17
CA LEU A 417 25.89 -3.83 13.64
C LEU A 417 26.86 -4.79 12.94
N MET A 418 27.56 -5.63 13.71
CA MET A 418 28.49 -6.63 13.16
C MET A 418 27.80 -7.80 12.46
N ARG A 419 26.54 -8.06 12.84
CA ARG A 419 25.76 -9.18 12.32
C ARG A 419 24.38 -8.72 11.90
N SER A 420 23.94 -9.31 10.81
CA SER A 420 22.57 -9.22 10.34
C SER A 420 21.67 -10.06 11.26
N SER A 421 20.88 -9.44 12.13
CA SER A 421 19.76 -10.13 12.77
C SER A 421 18.71 -10.50 11.71
N THR A 422 18.11 -11.69 11.79
CA THR A 422 16.89 -11.97 11.02
C THR A 422 15.79 -11.04 11.50
N VAL A 423 14.95 -10.54 10.59
CA VAL A 423 13.75 -9.76 10.94
C VAL A 423 12.95 -10.57 11.96
N SER A 424 12.99 -10.17 13.23
CA SER A 424 12.19 -10.78 14.28
C SER A 424 10.73 -10.58 13.90
N LEU A 425 9.95 -11.65 13.85
CA LEU A 425 8.49 -11.55 13.89
C LEU A 425 8.17 -10.88 15.23
N ILE A 426 8.01 -9.56 15.23
CA ILE A 426 7.51 -8.87 16.41
C ILE A 426 6.02 -9.18 16.41
N ASP A 427 5.62 -10.11 17.28
CA ASP A 427 4.22 -10.32 17.62
C ASP A 427 3.60 -8.95 17.87
N GLY A 428 2.50 -8.65 17.18
CA GLY A 428 1.74 -7.40 17.24
C GLY A 428 1.09 -7.15 18.60
N GLY A 429 1.91 -7.12 19.65
CA GLY A 429 1.54 -6.85 21.02
C GLY A 429 1.40 -5.35 21.24
N SER A 430 0.15 -4.89 21.12
CA SER A 430 -0.42 -3.71 21.79
C SER A 430 0.40 -2.42 21.79
N ARG A 431 -0.05 -1.45 21.00
CA ARG A 431 -0.05 -0.05 21.42
C ARG A 431 -1.46 0.50 21.42
#